data_AF-A0A0P4WFJ8-F1
#
_entry.id   AF-A0A0P4WFJ8-F1
#
_cell.length_a   1.000
_cell.length_b   1.000
_cell.length_c   1.000
_cell.angle_alpha   90.00
_cell.angle_beta   90.00
_cell.angle_gamma   90.00
#
_symmetry.space_group_name_H-M   'P 1'
#
loop_
_entity.id
_entity.type
_entity.pdbx_description
1 polymer ?
#
loop_
_entity_poly.entity_id
_entity_poly.type
_entity_poly.pdbx_seq_one_letter_code
_entity_poly.pdbx_strand_id
1 'polypeptide(L)'
;MRQVFLFHLFQVLRVTILSVDNSIPNVEVGGPVLVAEGGSMVVPATSIIALDLDTLPSKLEVVLDSQPIFGYLTNKDADNVVGSQGTAPLARFPLSALQDGSVWYIQSLHRDQEPDQDTFLFHVTDSTNDSPVERFNITIKVMLFYL
;
A
#
# COMPACT_ATOMS: atom_id res chain seq x y z
N MET A 1 38.10 51.27 46.45
CA MET A 1 37.18 50.12 46.28
C MET A 1 37.02 49.87 44.78
N ARG A 2 37.44 48.70 44.29
CA ARG A 2 37.39 48.37 42.85
C ARG A 2 36.36 47.26 42.68
N GLN A 3 35.19 47.58 42.11
CA GLN A 3 34.19 46.56 41.77
C GLN A 3 34.66 45.82 40.52
N VAL A 4 34.75 44.49 40.63
CA VAL A 4 34.98 43.59 39.49
C VAL A 4 33.60 43.21 38.96
N PHE A 5 33.26 43.70 37.77
CA PHE A 5 32.06 43.26 37.05
C PHE A 5 32.40 41.97 36.29
N LEU A 6 31.87 40.84 36.75
CA LEU A 6 31.96 39.57 36.04
C LEU A 6 30.82 39.50 35.02
N PHE A 7 31.08 39.96 33.79
CA PHE A 7 30.17 39.76 32.67
C PHE A 7 30.19 38.29 32.27
N HIS A 8 29.15 37.54 32.66
CA HIS A 8 28.90 36.23 32.07
C HIS A 8 28.29 36.46 30.68
N LEU A 9 29.11 36.31 29.65
CA LEU A 9 28.61 36.24 28.29
C LEU A 9 27.74 34.99 28.18
N PHE A 10 26.45 35.17 27.92
CA PHE A 10 25.60 34.05 27.52
C PHE A 10 26.11 33.54 26.17
N GLN A 11 26.69 32.33 26.18
CA GLN A 11 27.12 31.65 24.98
C GLN A 11 25.93 30.86 24.41
N VAL A 12 25.58 31.10 23.15
CA VAL A 12 24.53 30.35 22.45
C VAL A 12 25.20 29.35 21.52
N LEU A 13 24.97 28.06 21.78
CA LEU A 13 25.34 26.98 20.87
C LEU A 13 24.20 26.77 19.86
N ARG A 14 24.48 26.93 18.57
CA ARG A 14 23.56 26.52 17.51
C ARG A 14 23.84 25.08 17.14
N VAL A 15 22.87 24.21 17.39
CA VAL A 15 22.87 22.81 16.93
C VAL A 15 21.92 22.69 15.76
N THR A 16 22.38 22.07 14.67
CA THR A 16 21.53 21.69 13.54
C THR A 16 21.31 20.19 13.61
N ILE A 17 20.05 19.78 13.72
CA ILE A 17 19.65 18.37 13.64
C ILE A 17 19.30 18.13 12.17
N LEU A 18 20.03 17.23 11.52
CA LEU A 18 19.68 16.74 10.19
C LEU A 18 18.76 15.53 10.38
N SER A 19 17.60 15.53 9.71
CA SER A 19 16.73 14.35 9.66
C SER A 19 17.45 13.25 8.87
N VAL A 20 17.54 12.07 9.46
CA VAL A 20 17.96 10.85 8.78
C VAL A 20 16.71 10.00 8.63
N ASP A 21 16.44 9.55 7.41
CA ASP A 21 15.38 8.59 7.08
C ASP A 21 15.85 7.21 7.54
N ASN A 22 15.48 6.85 8.78
CA ASN A 22 15.97 5.65 9.46
C ASN A 22 14.86 4.82 10.09
N SER A 23 13.62 5.17 9.84
CA SER A 23 12.43 4.43 10.25
C SER A 23 12.02 3.47 9.13
N ILE A 24 11.49 2.31 9.52
CA ILE A 24 10.93 1.35 8.55
C ILE A 24 9.42 1.55 8.57
N PRO A 25 8.74 1.59 7.40
CA PRO A 25 7.29 1.65 7.34
C PRO A 25 6.64 0.52 8.12
N ASN A 26 5.76 0.87 9.06
CA ASN A 26 4.96 -0.07 9.81
C ASN A 26 3.66 -0.35 9.05
N VAL A 27 3.35 -1.63 8.84
CA VAL A 27 2.19 -2.07 8.03
C VAL A 27 1.22 -2.85 8.90
N GLU A 28 -0.06 -2.51 8.77
CA GLU A 28 -1.19 -3.29 9.27
C GLU A 28 -2.03 -3.79 8.09
N VAL A 29 -2.24 -5.11 8.06
CA VAL A 29 -3.08 -5.76 7.06
C VAL A 29 -4.51 -5.85 7.57
N GLY A 30 -5.44 -5.32 6.78
CA GLY A 30 -6.87 -5.39 7.07
C GLY A 30 -7.45 -6.79 6.96
N GLY A 31 -8.74 -6.90 7.28
CA GLY A 31 -9.49 -8.15 7.14
C GLY A 31 -9.62 -8.62 5.69
N PRO A 32 -9.93 -9.92 5.48
CA PRO A 32 -10.15 -10.47 4.15
C PRO A 32 -11.32 -9.77 3.46
N VAL A 33 -11.21 -9.67 2.14
CA VAL A 33 -12.21 -9.03 1.28
C VAL A 33 -12.97 -10.07 0.47
N LEU A 34 -14.16 -9.70 -0.01
CA LEU A 34 -15.04 -10.59 -0.74
C LEU A 34 -15.20 -10.10 -2.17
N VAL A 35 -14.91 -10.97 -3.12
CA VAL A 35 -15.15 -10.75 -4.55
C VAL A 35 -16.05 -11.85 -5.10
N ALA A 36 -16.95 -11.49 -6.01
CA ALA A 36 -17.75 -12.48 -6.72
C ALA A 36 -16.86 -13.24 -7.72
N GLU A 37 -17.15 -14.53 -7.93
CA GLU A 37 -16.53 -15.28 -9.03
C GLU A 37 -16.78 -14.57 -10.39
N GLY A 38 -15.73 -14.44 -11.20
CA GLY A 38 -15.73 -13.68 -12.46
C GLY A 38 -15.86 -12.16 -12.30
N GLY A 39 -15.86 -11.67 -11.05
CA GLY A 39 -16.12 -10.29 -10.71
C GLY A 39 -14.86 -9.45 -10.48
N SER A 40 -15.11 -8.21 -10.07
CA SER A 40 -14.08 -7.24 -9.71
C SER A 40 -14.46 -6.51 -8.43
N MET A 41 -13.47 -6.04 -7.69
CA MET A 41 -13.69 -5.29 -6.47
C MET A 41 -12.62 -4.21 -6.27
N VAL A 42 -13.04 -3.03 -5.82
CA VAL A 42 -12.12 -1.99 -5.33
C VAL A 42 -11.42 -2.52 -4.07
N VAL A 43 -10.09 -2.49 -4.03
CA VAL A 43 -9.34 -2.83 -2.82
C VAL A 43 -9.59 -1.74 -1.78
N PRO A 44 -10.25 -2.04 -0.63
CA PRO A 44 -10.57 -1.03 0.37
C PRO A 44 -9.34 -0.32 0.93
N ALA A 45 -9.48 0.96 1.29
CA ALA A 45 -8.43 1.72 1.98
C ALA A 45 -7.99 1.08 3.31
N THR A 46 -8.87 0.30 3.95
CA THR A 46 -8.58 -0.40 5.20
C THR A 46 -7.85 -1.73 5.00
N SER A 47 -7.62 -2.16 3.76
CA SER A 47 -6.95 -3.43 3.46
C SER A 47 -5.45 -3.39 3.72
N ILE A 48 -4.83 -2.24 3.51
CA ILE A 48 -3.42 -1.99 3.79
C ILE A 48 -3.33 -0.61 4.42
N ILE A 49 -2.94 -0.57 5.69
CA ILE A 49 -2.65 0.68 6.40
C ILE A 49 -1.16 0.68 6.65
N ALA A 50 -0.49 1.78 6.32
CA ALA A 50 0.92 1.93 6.62
C ALA A 50 1.24 3.32 7.14
N LEU A 51 2.15 3.38 8.11
CA LEU A 51 2.62 4.60 8.75
C LEU A 51 4.13 4.52 8.92
N ASP A 52 4.78 5.65 8.73
CA ASP A 52 6.20 5.81 9.01
C ASP A 52 6.41 7.08 9.86
N LEU A 53 7.42 7.08 10.74
CA LEU A 53 7.66 8.15 11.71
C LEU A 53 8.34 9.38 11.10
N ASP A 54 9.11 9.20 10.03
CA ASP A 54 9.86 10.25 9.37
C ASP A 54 9.45 10.45 7.90
N THR A 55 8.63 9.54 7.35
CA THR A 55 8.05 9.64 6.01
C THR A 55 6.56 9.99 6.01
N LEU A 56 6.19 10.95 5.15
CA LEU A 56 4.78 11.31 4.92
C LEU A 56 4.01 10.17 4.21
N PRO A 57 2.75 9.89 4.56
CA PRO A 57 1.96 8.83 3.93
C PRO A 57 1.83 8.93 2.41
N SER A 58 1.88 10.14 1.83
CA SER A 58 1.82 10.37 0.39
C SER A 58 3.07 9.94 -0.37
N LYS A 59 4.16 9.61 0.32
CA LYS A 59 5.40 9.10 -0.26
C LYS A 59 5.56 7.59 -0.12
N LEU A 60 4.64 6.93 0.59
CA LEU A 60 4.66 5.48 0.75
C LEU A 60 4.10 4.81 -0.51
N GLU A 61 4.80 3.80 -1.00
CA GLU A 61 4.36 2.94 -2.10
C GLU A 61 4.15 1.51 -1.62
N VAL A 62 3.10 0.86 -2.11
CA VAL A 62 2.91 -0.59 -2.00
C VAL A 62 3.59 -1.24 -3.20
N VAL A 63 4.43 -2.23 -2.95
CA VAL A 63 5.11 -3.02 -3.99
C VAL A 63 4.64 -4.47 -3.87
N LEU A 64 4.22 -5.06 -4.98
CA LEU A 64 3.79 -6.47 -5.01
C LEU A 64 4.99 -7.39 -5.17
N ASP A 65 5.24 -8.21 -4.16
CA ASP A 65 6.26 -9.27 -4.18
C ASP A 65 5.74 -10.51 -4.92
N SER A 66 4.44 -10.75 -4.92
CA SER A 66 3.80 -11.76 -5.75
C SER A 66 2.44 -11.28 -6.26
N GLN A 67 2.10 -11.68 -7.49
CA GLN A 67 0.77 -11.43 -8.03
C GLN A 67 -0.25 -12.43 -7.46
N PRO A 68 -1.55 -12.09 -7.44
CA PRO A 68 -2.61 -13.07 -7.28
C PRO A 68 -2.53 -14.17 -8.35
N ILE A 69 -2.99 -15.37 -8.02
CA ILE A 69 -2.96 -16.53 -8.92
C ILE A 69 -4.19 -16.54 -9.82
N PHE A 70 -5.36 -16.20 -9.30
CA PHE A 70 -6.66 -16.30 -9.98
C PHE A 70 -7.17 -14.95 -10.52
N GLY A 71 -6.43 -13.88 -10.26
CA GLY A 71 -6.75 -12.54 -10.69
C GLY A 71 -5.51 -11.66 -10.83
N TYR A 72 -5.74 -10.36 -10.90
CA TYR A 72 -4.67 -9.36 -10.92
C TYR A 72 -5.15 -8.03 -10.35
N LEU A 73 -4.21 -7.22 -9.86
CA LEU A 73 -4.50 -5.84 -9.48
C LEU A 73 -4.35 -4.89 -10.69
N THR A 74 -5.26 -3.93 -10.82
CA THR A 74 -5.28 -2.93 -11.89
C THR A 74 -5.66 -1.54 -11.35
N ASN A 75 -5.33 -0.49 -12.10
CA ASN A 75 -5.80 0.87 -11.81
C ASN A 75 -7.03 1.19 -12.68
N LYS A 76 -8.06 1.80 -12.08
CA LYS A 76 -9.32 2.27 -12.68
C LYS A 76 -9.13 3.00 -14.02
N ASP A 77 -8.08 3.81 -14.17
CA ASP A 77 -7.89 4.64 -15.36
C ASP A 77 -7.57 3.85 -16.64
N ALA A 78 -7.16 2.59 -16.49
CA ALA A 78 -6.77 1.78 -17.63
C ALA A 78 -7.95 1.05 -18.31
N ASP A 79 -9.12 0.98 -17.68
CA ASP A 79 -10.34 0.43 -18.29
C ASP A 79 -11.12 1.46 -19.12
N ASN A 80 -10.80 2.76 -19.02
CA ASN A 80 -11.43 3.82 -19.84
C ASN A 80 -10.78 4.00 -21.22
N VAL A 81 -9.71 3.25 -21.55
CA VAL A 81 -9.17 3.19 -22.91
C VAL A 81 -9.94 2.13 -23.68
N VAL A 82 -11.09 2.54 -24.21
CA VAL A 82 -11.91 1.79 -25.16
C VAL A 82 -11.01 1.24 -26.28
N GLY A 83 -10.67 -0.05 -26.21
CA GLY A 83 -10.01 -0.79 -27.29
C GLY A 83 -8.56 -1.24 -27.05
N SER A 84 -7.93 -0.99 -25.91
CA SER A 84 -6.60 -1.56 -25.63
C SER A 84 -6.70 -2.96 -25.01
N GLN A 85 -6.15 -3.92 -25.73
CA GLN A 85 -5.75 -5.25 -25.26
C GLN A 85 -5.19 -5.18 -23.83
N GLY A 86 -5.85 -5.86 -22.88
CA GLY A 86 -5.32 -6.28 -21.57
C GLY A 86 -4.60 -5.22 -20.75
N THR A 87 -5.29 -4.66 -19.75
CA THR A 87 -4.66 -3.85 -18.72
C THR A 87 -3.58 -4.66 -17.99
N ALA A 88 -2.31 -4.23 -18.08
CA ALA A 88 -1.20 -4.95 -17.44
C ALA A 88 -1.36 -4.95 -15.90
N PRO A 89 -1.08 -6.07 -15.21
CA PRO A 89 -1.11 -6.14 -13.76
C PRO A 89 -0.20 -5.07 -13.12
N LEU A 90 -0.68 -4.43 -12.05
CA LEU A 90 0.13 -3.50 -11.27
C LEU A 90 1.28 -4.25 -10.58
N ALA A 91 2.49 -3.73 -10.67
CA ALA A 91 3.63 -4.20 -9.88
C ALA A 91 3.83 -3.38 -8.58
N ARG A 92 3.36 -2.13 -8.59
CA ARG A 92 3.38 -1.20 -7.46
C ARG A 92 2.34 -0.10 -7.62
N PHE A 93 1.95 0.54 -6.54
CA PHE A 93 1.05 1.69 -6.53
C PHE A 93 1.27 2.54 -5.27
N PRO A 94 1.00 3.86 -5.30
CA PRO A 94 1.10 4.69 -4.11
C PRO A 94 0.03 4.30 -3.08
N LEU A 95 0.34 4.37 -1.79
CA LEU A 95 -0.60 4.02 -0.72
C LEU A 95 -1.91 4.84 -0.82
N SER A 96 -1.81 6.10 -1.27
CA SER A 96 -2.97 6.96 -1.52
C SER A 96 -3.96 6.42 -2.56
N ALA A 97 -3.50 5.57 -3.50
CA ALA A 97 -4.38 4.97 -4.52
C ALA A 97 -5.48 4.10 -3.91
N LEU A 98 -5.24 3.51 -2.72
CA LEU A 98 -6.25 2.78 -1.96
C LEU A 98 -7.30 3.73 -1.35
N GLN A 99 -6.88 4.91 -0.88
CA GLN A 99 -7.79 5.95 -0.37
C GLN A 99 -8.65 6.53 -1.49
N ASP A 100 -8.08 6.68 -2.67
CA ASP A 100 -8.76 7.16 -3.87
C ASP A 100 -9.70 6.12 -4.50
N GLY A 101 -9.65 4.85 -4.02
CA GLY A 101 -10.43 3.74 -4.58
C GLY A 101 -10.08 3.42 -6.03
N SER A 102 -8.83 3.67 -6.41
CA SER A 102 -8.34 3.50 -7.78
C SER A 102 -7.71 2.14 -8.06
N VAL A 103 -7.38 1.37 -7.01
CA VAL A 103 -6.85 0.01 -7.12
C VAL A 103 -7.99 -1.01 -7.10
N TRP A 104 -8.02 -1.87 -8.11
CA TRP A 104 -9.03 -2.90 -8.28
C TRP A 104 -8.38 -4.26 -8.35
N TYR A 105 -9.02 -5.26 -7.77
CA TYR A 105 -8.76 -6.66 -8.05
C TYR A 105 -9.77 -7.16 -9.10
N ILE A 106 -9.26 -7.81 -10.16
CA ILE A 106 -10.05 -8.46 -11.21
C ILE A 106 -9.87 -9.97 -11.11
N GLN A 107 -10.95 -10.71 -10.85
CA GLN A 107 -10.95 -12.17 -10.84
C GLN A 107 -11.10 -12.65 -12.29
N SER A 108 -10.03 -13.23 -12.85
CA SER A 108 -9.95 -13.53 -14.28
C SER A 108 -9.88 -15.02 -14.61
N LEU A 109 -9.37 -15.84 -13.67
CA LEU A 109 -9.30 -17.29 -13.81
C LEU A 109 -10.33 -17.93 -12.89
N HIS A 110 -11.42 -18.43 -13.47
CA HIS A 110 -12.51 -19.04 -12.71
C HIS A 110 -13.06 -20.32 -13.33
N ARG A 111 -13.10 -20.42 -14.66
CA ARG A 111 -13.62 -21.60 -15.37
C ARG A 111 -12.80 -22.84 -15.04
N ASP A 112 -13.51 -23.89 -14.62
CA ASP A 112 -12.97 -25.22 -14.30
C ASP A 112 -11.93 -25.25 -13.16
N GLN A 113 -11.73 -24.13 -12.44
CA GLN A 113 -10.85 -24.03 -11.27
C GLN A 113 -11.62 -23.79 -9.97
N GLU A 114 -12.79 -23.14 -10.03
CA GLU A 114 -13.65 -22.82 -8.88
C GLU A 114 -12.88 -22.38 -7.61
N PRO A 115 -11.96 -21.39 -7.70
CA PRO A 115 -11.17 -20.98 -6.54
C PRO A 115 -12.06 -20.27 -5.50
N ASP A 116 -11.82 -20.57 -4.23
CA ASP A 116 -12.49 -19.92 -3.09
C ASP A 116 -11.64 -18.83 -2.44
N GLN A 117 -10.33 -18.81 -2.73
CA GLN A 117 -9.39 -17.82 -2.25
C GLN A 117 -8.35 -17.44 -3.30
N ASP A 118 -7.88 -16.20 -3.21
CA ASP A 118 -6.67 -15.72 -3.88
C ASP A 118 -5.83 -14.90 -2.90
N THR A 119 -4.58 -14.60 -3.24
CA THR A 119 -3.64 -13.94 -2.34
C THR A 119 -2.55 -13.24 -3.12
N PHE A 120 -2.13 -12.06 -2.64
CA PHE A 120 -0.87 -11.44 -3.07
C PHE A 120 0.03 -11.15 -1.87
N LEU A 121 1.33 -11.14 -2.12
CA LEU A 121 2.36 -10.71 -1.18
C LEU A 121 2.83 -9.31 -1.55
N PHE A 122 3.10 -8.49 -0.54
CA PHE A 122 3.53 -7.11 -0.75
C PHE A 122 4.38 -6.60 0.40
N HIS A 123 5.13 -5.53 0.16
CA HIS A 123 5.72 -4.68 1.20
C HIS A 123 5.41 -3.21 0.90
N VAL A 124 5.63 -2.36 1.91
CA VAL A 124 5.54 -0.90 1.77
C VAL A 124 6.93 -0.30 1.86
N THR A 125 7.23 0.64 0.97
CA THR A 125 8.52 1.32 0.90
C THR A 125 8.33 2.83 0.94
N ASP A 126 9.26 3.53 1.59
CA ASP A 126 9.42 4.99 1.51
C ASP A 126 10.50 5.42 0.51
N SER A 127 11.01 4.47 -0.29
CA SER A 127 12.17 4.52 -1.21
C SER A 127 13.56 4.33 -0.59
N THR A 128 13.69 4.42 0.73
CA THR A 128 14.95 4.19 1.47
C THR A 128 14.88 2.88 2.26
N ASN A 129 13.76 2.64 2.93
CA ASN A 129 13.49 1.54 3.83
C ASN A 129 12.25 0.76 3.36
N ASP A 130 12.31 -0.56 3.54
CA ASP A 130 11.23 -1.48 3.16
C ASP A 130 10.66 -2.16 4.41
N SER A 131 9.34 -2.23 4.51
CA SER A 131 8.66 -3.05 5.51
C SER A 131 8.95 -4.54 5.29
N PRO A 132 8.71 -5.40 6.30
CA PRO A 132 8.56 -6.83 6.06
C PRO A 132 7.50 -7.12 4.98
N VAL A 133 7.64 -8.26 4.31
CA VAL A 133 6.66 -8.75 3.36
C VAL A 133 5.43 -9.25 4.10
N GLU A 134 4.28 -8.72 3.72
CA GLU A 134 2.96 -9.02 4.24
C GLU A 134 2.12 -9.77 3.20
N ARG A 135 1.02 -10.37 3.68
CA ARG A 135 0.12 -11.19 2.86
C ARG A 135 -1.30 -10.66 2.96
N PHE A 136 -1.92 -10.42 1.82
CA PHE A 136 -3.33 -10.04 1.74
C PHE A 136 -4.19 -11.12 1.10
N ASN A 137 -5.23 -11.57 1.81
CA ASN A 137 -6.11 -12.65 1.38
C ASN A 137 -7.41 -12.10 0.78
N ILE A 138 -7.83 -12.70 -0.34
CA ILE A 138 -9.07 -12.39 -1.06
C ILE A 138 -9.94 -13.64 -1.04
N THR A 139 -11.18 -13.51 -0.58
CA THR A 139 -12.16 -14.60 -0.62
C THR A 139 -13.01 -14.45 -1.88
N ILE A 140 -12.98 -15.48 -2.73
CA ILE A 140 -13.78 -15.57 -3.95
C ILE A 140 -15.05 -16.34 -3.60
N LYS A 141 -16.21 -15.72 -3.87
CA LYS A 141 -17.51 -16.31 -3.58
C LYS A 141 -18.26 -16.59 -4.87
N VAL A 142 -18.52 -17.87 -5.11
CA VAL A 142 -19.47 -18.32 -6.13
C VAL A 142 -20.84 -17.72 -5.81
N MET A 143 -21.38 -16.92 -6.72
CA MET A 143 -22.79 -16.53 -6.64
C MET A 143 -23.61 -17.71 -7.10
N LEU A 144 -24.06 -18.55 -6.16
CA LEU A 144 -25.11 -19.52 -6.44
C LEU A 144 -26.36 -18.73 -6.84
N PHE A 145 -26.67 -18.69 -8.13
CA PHE A 145 -28.01 -18.35 -8.58
C PHE A 145 -28.91 -19.50 -8.10
N TYR A 146 -29.69 -19.25 -7.05
CA TYR A 146 -30.83 -20.11 -6.73
C TYR A 146 -31.79 -20.04 -7.92
N LEU A 147 -31.89 -21.16 -8.65
CA LEU A 147 -32.98 -21.44 -9.61
C LEU A 147 -34.31 -21.55 -8.87
#